data_AF-A0A6H9WDV7-F1
#
_entry.id   AF-A0A6H9WDV7-F1
#
_cell.length_a   1.000
_cell.length_b   1.000
_cell.length_c   1.000
_cell.angle_alpha   90.00
_cell.angle_beta   90.00
_cell.angle_gamma   90.00
#
_symmetry.space_group_name_H-M   'P 1'
#
loop_
_entity.id
_entity.type
_entity.pdbx_description
1 polymer ?
#
loop_
_entity_poly.entity_id
_entity_poly.type
_entity_poly.pdbx_seq_one_letter_code
_entity_poly.pdbx_strand_id
1 'polypeptide(L)'
;MTTTPPPPTLTHFATAEVAVGEAIDLGETIDGRRRVIPIRGGVVTGNGWSGRVLDAGADYQQYPTDETAYLTAMYVMEADDGTRLFVDNRALRTGSKEDLAKLVSGERVDPARIYFRFTPRITSAVDGPFAWVNTTLFIGTGVRLPNAVQLAFFAVD
;
A
#
# COMPACT_ATOMS: atom_id res chain seq x y z
N MET A 1 -23.67 -29.88 -14.37
CA MET A 1 -23.43 -28.50 -14.85
C MET A 1 -22.66 -27.79 -13.76
N THR A 2 -21.39 -27.50 -13.97
CA THR A 2 -20.59 -26.71 -13.02
C THR A 2 -20.78 -25.24 -13.36
N THR A 3 -21.49 -24.51 -12.51
CA THR A 3 -21.67 -23.07 -12.66
C THR A 3 -20.41 -22.37 -12.19
N THR A 4 -19.74 -21.65 -13.09
CA THR A 4 -18.62 -20.78 -12.73
C THR A 4 -19.13 -19.69 -11.78
N PRO A 5 -18.49 -19.47 -10.62
CA PRO A 5 -18.87 -18.37 -9.74
C PRO A 5 -18.61 -17.02 -10.44
N PRO A 6 -19.47 -16.01 -10.22
CA PRO A 6 -19.25 -14.67 -10.79
C PRO A 6 -17.98 -14.04 -10.19
N PRO A 7 -17.32 -13.11 -10.90
CA PRO A 7 -16.24 -12.32 -10.32
C PRO A 7 -16.76 -11.48 -9.14
N PRO A 8 -15.97 -11.29 -8.09
CA PRO A 8 -16.36 -10.43 -6.97
C PRO A 8 -16.40 -8.96 -7.38
N THR A 9 -17.19 -8.16 -6.68
CA THR A 9 -17.20 -6.71 -6.84
C THR A 9 -16.28 -6.03 -5.83
N LEU A 10 -16.03 -4.73 -6.04
CA LEU A 10 -15.13 -3.93 -5.23
C LEU A 10 -15.85 -2.69 -4.72
N THR A 11 -15.84 -2.52 -3.39
CA THR A 11 -16.37 -1.34 -2.74
C THR A 11 -15.21 -0.49 -2.20
N HIS A 12 -15.18 0.80 -2.54
CA HIS A 12 -14.14 1.72 -2.02
C HIS A 12 -14.24 1.80 -0.50
N PHE A 13 -13.11 1.54 0.16
CA PHE A 13 -13.01 1.60 1.62
C PHE A 13 -12.39 2.93 2.06
N ALA A 14 -11.20 3.24 1.52
CA ALA A 14 -10.47 4.45 1.84
C ALA A 14 -9.41 4.81 0.80
N THR A 15 -9.00 6.06 0.80
CA THR A 15 -7.81 6.55 0.12
C THR A 15 -6.86 7.12 1.15
N ALA A 16 -5.61 6.66 1.15
CA ALA A 16 -4.55 7.20 2.00
C ALA A 16 -3.47 7.88 1.17
N GLU A 17 -2.99 9.03 1.64
CA GLU A 17 -1.72 9.60 1.19
C GLU A 17 -0.69 9.39 2.31
N VAL A 18 0.23 8.46 2.07
CA VAL A 18 1.24 8.01 3.02
C VAL A 18 2.53 8.78 2.80
N ALA A 19 2.92 9.61 3.76
CA ALA A 19 4.20 10.29 3.74
C ALA A 19 5.32 9.28 4.04
N VAL A 20 6.43 9.38 3.30
CA VAL A 20 7.57 8.48 3.46
C VAL A 20 8.86 9.26 3.71
N GLY A 21 9.76 8.65 4.48
CA GLY A 21 11.08 9.17 4.75
C GLY A 21 12.10 8.84 3.66
N GLU A 22 13.34 9.22 3.95
CA GLU A 22 14.50 8.84 3.13
C GLU A 22 14.67 7.31 3.10
N ALA A 23 15.02 6.81 1.92
CA ALA A 23 15.26 5.38 1.73
C ALA A 23 16.55 4.95 2.44
N ILE A 24 16.44 3.92 3.26
CA ILE A 24 17.61 3.18 3.75
C ILE A 24 17.94 2.14 2.66
N ASP A 25 19.00 2.40 1.90
CA ASP A 25 19.45 1.51 0.83
C ASP A 25 20.45 0.49 1.38
N LEU A 26 20.14 -0.80 1.22
CA LEU A 26 21.01 -1.90 1.63
C LEU A 26 21.92 -2.35 0.46
N GLY A 27 21.70 -1.84 -0.75
CA GLY A 27 22.38 -2.28 -1.96
C GLY A 27 21.87 -3.61 -2.49
N GLU A 28 22.72 -4.30 -3.24
CA GLU A 28 22.43 -5.61 -3.81
C GLU A 28 22.52 -6.72 -2.75
N THR A 29 21.53 -7.61 -2.76
CA THR A 29 21.47 -8.80 -1.89
C THR A 29 21.25 -10.05 -2.74
N ILE A 30 21.24 -11.23 -2.12
CA ILE A 30 20.88 -12.49 -2.81
C ILE A 30 19.46 -12.46 -3.40
N ASP A 31 18.61 -11.58 -2.89
CA ASP A 31 17.22 -11.40 -3.26
C ASP A 31 17.02 -10.21 -4.23
N GLY A 32 18.11 -9.63 -4.75
CA GLY A 32 18.12 -8.38 -5.54
C GLY A 32 18.33 -7.14 -4.67
N ARG A 33 18.18 -5.94 -5.25
CA ARG A 33 18.38 -4.69 -4.50
C ARG A 33 17.33 -4.54 -3.41
N ARG A 34 17.77 -4.15 -2.21
CA ARG A 34 16.91 -4.07 -1.02
C ARG A 34 16.89 -2.64 -0.49
N ARG A 35 15.68 -2.11 -0.24
CA ARG A 35 15.48 -0.79 0.36
C ARG A 35 14.44 -0.87 1.47
N VAL A 36 14.62 -0.08 2.51
CA VAL A 36 13.61 0.11 3.56
C VAL A 36 13.20 1.58 3.56
N ILE A 37 11.90 1.82 3.39
CA ILE A 37 11.33 3.16 3.31
C ILE A 37 10.50 3.41 4.58
N PRO A 38 10.98 4.25 5.52
CA PRO A 38 10.21 4.59 6.71
C PRO A 38 8.89 5.26 6.36
N ILE A 39 7.81 4.88 7.04
CA ILE A 39 6.50 5.54 6.93
C ILE A 39 6.41 6.61 8.01
N ARG A 40 6.12 7.85 7.59
CA ARG A 40 6.22 9.06 8.43
C ARG A 40 4.87 9.70 8.74
N GLY A 41 3.81 8.94 8.57
CA GLY A 41 2.44 9.37 8.73
C GLY A 41 1.75 9.67 7.41
N GLY A 42 0.74 10.54 7.44
CA GLY A 42 -0.11 10.79 6.28
C GLY A 42 -1.57 10.99 6.66
N VAL A 43 -2.43 11.09 5.66
CA VAL A 43 -3.87 11.28 5.82
C VAL A 43 -4.63 10.10 5.23
N VAL A 44 -5.78 9.76 5.79
CA VAL A 44 -6.70 8.77 5.23
C VAL A 44 -8.12 9.34 5.19
N THR A 45 -8.77 9.16 4.05
CA THR A 45 -10.16 9.55 3.82
C THR A 45 -10.94 8.33 3.36
N GLY A 46 -11.88 7.90 4.19
CA GLY A 46 -12.73 6.75 3.96
C GLY A 46 -14.15 7.12 3.55
N ASN A 47 -14.93 6.11 3.18
CA ASN A 47 -16.37 6.30 3.01
C ASN A 47 -17.04 6.41 4.38
N GLY A 48 -17.35 7.65 4.80
CA GLY A 48 -17.98 7.92 6.10
C GLY A 48 -17.03 7.95 7.30
N TRP A 49 -15.71 7.95 7.06
CA TRP A 49 -14.70 8.11 8.12
C TRP A 49 -13.46 8.87 7.61
N SER A 50 -12.68 9.42 8.53
CA SER A 50 -11.42 10.11 8.25
C SER A 50 -10.42 9.80 9.35
N GLY A 51 -9.15 10.07 9.07
CA GLY A 51 -8.08 9.80 10.01
C GLY A 51 -6.71 10.14 9.47
N ARG A 52 -5.70 9.56 10.11
CA ARG A 52 -4.29 9.73 9.76
C ARG A 52 -3.55 8.41 9.72
N VAL A 53 -2.43 8.40 9.02
CA VAL A 53 -1.42 7.36 9.14
C VAL A 53 -0.47 7.78 10.27
N LEU A 54 -0.07 6.84 11.13
CA LEU A 54 0.88 7.12 12.20
C LEU A 54 2.33 7.08 11.69
N ASP A 55 3.24 7.82 12.33
CA ASP A 55 4.70 7.70 12.13
C ASP A 55 5.21 6.41 12.78
N ALA A 56 4.79 5.29 12.21
CA ALA A 56 5.08 3.96 12.69
C ALA A 56 5.10 2.96 11.52
N GLY A 57 6.21 2.27 11.36
CA GLY A 57 6.38 1.24 10.36
C GLY A 57 7.23 1.66 9.16
N ALA A 58 7.27 0.77 8.17
CA ALA A 58 8.08 0.94 6.98
C ALA A 58 7.55 0.07 5.84
N ASP A 59 8.02 0.38 4.63
CA ASP A 59 7.92 -0.46 3.46
C ASP A 59 9.27 -1.12 3.17
N TYR A 60 9.29 -2.46 3.18
CA TYR A 60 10.44 -3.30 2.94
C TYR A 60 10.44 -3.74 1.47
N GLN A 61 11.14 -3.00 0.63
CA GLN A 61 11.13 -3.14 -0.82
C GLN A 61 12.24 -4.05 -1.32
N GLN A 62 11.91 -4.90 -2.27
CA GLN A 62 12.82 -5.81 -2.97
C GLN A 62 12.71 -5.60 -4.48
N TYR A 63 13.84 -5.44 -5.16
CA TYR A 63 13.92 -5.22 -6.59
C TYR A 63 14.73 -6.37 -7.22
N PRO A 64 14.06 -7.49 -7.58
CA PRO A 64 14.74 -8.62 -8.20
C PRO A 64 15.20 -8.33 -9.64
N THR A 65 14.62 -7.33 -10.30
CA THR A 65 15.04 -6.81 -11.59
C THR A 65 14.86 -5.29 -11.62
N ASP A 66 15.41 -4.62 -12.62
CA ASP A 66 15.20 -3.18 -12.84
C ASP A 66 13.76 -2.80 -13.24
N GLU A 67 12.90 -3.80 -13.50
CA GLU A 67 11.53 -3.63 -14.02
C GLU A 67 10.46 -4.07 -13.00
N THR A 68 10.87 -4.61 -11.85
CA THR A 68 9.98 -5.18 -10.85
C THR A 68 10.39 -4.78 -9.44
N ALA A 69 9.41 -4.36 -8.64
CA ALA A 69 9.54 -4.16 -7.21
C ALA A 69 8.43 -4.93 -6.46
N TYR A 70 8.84 -5.78 -5.53
CA TYR A 70 7.97 -6.35 -4.50
C TYR A 70 8.04 -5.47 -3.26
N LEU A 71 6.89 -5.13 -2.70
CA LEU A 71 6.78 -4.22 -1.56
C LEU A 71 6.04 -4.91 -0.43
N THR A 72 6.49 -4.71 0.80
CA THR A 72 5.83 -5.21 2.01
C THR A 72 5.82 -4.08 3.02
N ALA A 73 4.68 -3.44 3.20
CA ALA A 73 4.52 -2.32 4.10
C ALA A 73 3.69 -2.71 5.33
N MET A 74 4.25 -2.49 6.52
CA MET A 74 3.54 -2.69 7.79
C MET A 74 3.45 -1.37 8.52
N TYR A 75 2.24 -0.90 8.85
CA TYR A 75 1.99 0.40 9.47
C TYR A 75 0.61 0.47 10.12
N VAL A 76 0.28 1.63 10.69
CA VAL A 76 -1.00 1.86 11.39
C VAL A 76 -1.72 3.08 10.82
N MET A 77 -3.00 2.90 10.51
CA MET A 77 -3.97 3.99 10.32
C MET A 77 -4.74 4.20 11.62
N GLU A 78 -5.02 5.44 11.99
CA GLU A 78 -5.85 5.80 13.14
C GLU A 78 -6.98 6.71 12.65
N ALA A 79 -8.22 6.27 12.80
CA ALA A 79 -9.41 7.06 12.53
C ALA A 79 -9.55 8.21 13.55
N ASP A 80 -10.32 9.23 13.21
CA ASP A 80 -10.52 10.42 14.06
C ASP A 80 -11.21 10.07 15.41
N ASP A 81 -11.95 8.96 15.47
CA ASP A 81 -12.53 8.43 16.72
C ASP A 81 -11.52 7.68 17.60
N GLY A 82 -10.27 7.58 17.16
CA GLY A 82 -9.18 6.87 17.84
C GLY A 82 -9.06 5.39 17.49
N THR A 83 -9.93 4.84 16.66
CA THR A 83 -9.83 3.43 16.25
C THR A 83 -8.61 3.20 15.38
N ARG A 84 -7.86 2.13 15.67
CA ARG A 84 -6.62 1.80 14.96
C ARG A 84 -6.81 0.60 14.04
N LEU A 85 -6.29 0.74 12.83
CA LEU A 85 -6.22 -0.31 11.83
C LEU A 85 -4.75 -0.60 11.54
N PHE A 86 -4.29 -1.79 11.92
CA PHE A 86 -2.99 -2.28 11.49
C PHE A 86 -3.09 -2.79 10.06
N VAL A 87 -2.14 -2.39 9.22
CA VAL A 87 -2.07 -2.75 7.81
C VAL A 87 -0.80 -3.54 7.56
N ASP A 88 -0.94 -4.77 7.09
CA ASP A 88 0.13 -5.57 6.48
C ASP A 88 -0.14 -5.65 4.98
N ASN A 89 0.60 -4.87 4.20
CA ASN A 89 0.34 -4.65 2.79
C ASN A 89 1.42 -5.27 1.90
N ARG A 90 1.04 -6.22 1.06
CA ARG A 90 1.91 -6.74 0.00
C ARG A 90 1.54 -6.11 -1.33
N ALA A 91 2.53 -5.65 -2.07
CA ALA A 91 2.31 -5.04 -3.37
C ALA A 91 3.30 -5.51 -4.43
N LEU A 92 2.85 -5.42 -5.67
CA LEU A 92 3.66 -5.55 -6.86
C LEU A 92 3.65 -4.22 -7.60
N ARG A 93 4.85 -3.71 -7.90
CA ARG A 93 5.04 -2.58 -8.78
C ARG A 93 5.91 -2.97 -9.96
N THR A 94 5.42 -2.83 -11.18
CA THR A 94 6.18 -3.08 -12.42
C THR A 94 6.02 -1.94 -13.41
N GLY A 95 6.98 -1.83 -14.31
CA GLY A 95 7.05 -0.80 -15.35
C GLY A 95 8.34 -0.96 -16.14
N SER A 96 8.58 -0.07 -17.12
CA SER A 96 9.85 -0.07 -17.83
C SER A 96 11.02 0.23 -16.90
N LYS A 97 12.22 -0.24 -17.24
CA LYS A 97 13.46 0.08 -16.51
C LYS A 97 13.65 1.59 -16.31
N GLU A 98 13.36 2.39 -17.34
CA GLU A 98 13.47 3.84 -17.27
C GLU A 98 12.50 4.45 -16.26
N ASP A 99 11.25 3.97 -16.27
CA ASP A 99 10.21 4.47 -15.38
C ASP A 99 10.48 4.08 -13.92
N LEU A 100 10.92 2.85 -13.66
CA LEU A 100 11.27 2.45 -12.30
C LEU A 100 12.51 3.18 -11.78
N ALA A 101 13.50 3.43 -12.63
CA ALA A 101 14.65 4.25 -12.26
C ALA A 101 14.22 5.67 -11.84
N LYS A 102 13.31 6.32 -12.58
CA LYS A 102 12.71 7.62 -12.22
C LYS A 102 11.96 7.56 -10.88
N LEU A 103 11.16 6.52 -10.65
CA LEU A 103 10.48 6.36 -9.36
C LEU A 103 11.47 6.18 -8.20
N VAL A 104 12.58 5.47 -8.43
CA VAL A 104 13.63 5.24 -7.44
C VAL A 104 14.39 6.53 -7.10
N SER A 105 14.61 7.41 -8.08
CA SER A 105 15.21 8.74 -7.91
C SER A 105 14.23 9.79 -7.34
N GLY A 106 12.96 9.44 -7.15
CA GLY A 106 11.94 10.34 -6.60
C GLY A 106 11.28 11.24 -7.65
N GLU A 107 11.50 10.97 -8.93
CA GLU A 107 10.84 11.69 -10.03
C GLU A 107 9.39 11.20 -10.22
N ARG A 108 8.57 12.06 -10.82
CA ARG A 108 7.20 11.71 -11.19
C ARG A 108 7.19 10.90 -12.49
N VAL A 109 6.39 9.85 -12.50
CA VAL A 109 6.04 9.06 -13.68
C VAL A 109 4.52 9.06 -13.80
N ASP A 110 4.02 9.07 -15.03
CA ASP A 110 2.58 8.90 -15.30
C ASP A 110 2.11 7.57 -14.68
N PRO A 111 1.14 7.58 -13.74
CA PRO A 111 0.66 6.37 -13.10
C PRO A 111 0.12 5.32 -14.08
N ALA A 112 -0.36 5.72 -15.27
CA ALA A 112 -0.85 4.78 -16.28
C ALA A 112 0.27 3.88 -16.85
N ARG A 113 1.54 4.29 -16.72
CA ARG A 113 2.72 3.52 -17.15
C ARG A 113 3.23 2.56 -16.10
N ILE A 114 2.66 2.59 -14.90
CA ILE A 114 3.09 1.81 -13.76
C ILE A 114 1.96 0.88 -13.33
N TYR A 115 2.21 -0.42 -13.41
CA TYR A 115 1.34 -1.36 -12.71
C TYR A 115 1.70 -1.29 -11.23
N PHE A 116 0.79 -0.82 -10.38
CA PHE A 116 0.96 -0.81 -8.93
C PHE A 116 -0.32 -1.28 -8.26
N ARG A 117 -0.32 -2.54 -7.83
CA ARG A 117 -1.46 -3.20 -7.17
C ARG A 117 -1.01 -3.84 -5.88
N PHE A 118 -1.90 -3.88 -4.92
CA PHE A 118 -1.59 -4.39 -3.58
C PHE A 118 -2.76 -5.13 -2.96
N THR A 119 -2.45 -5.99 -2.00
CA THR A 119 -3.39 -6.84 -1.26
C THR A 119 -3.12 -6.64 0.25
N PRO A 120 -3.78 -5.68 0.90
CA PRO A 120 -3.56 -5.45 2.31
C PRO A 120 -4.39 -6.42 3.14
N ARG A 121 -3.78 -6.96 4.19
CA ARG A 121 -4.48 -7.54 5.32
C ARG A 121 -4.63 -6.45 6.37
N ILE A 122 -5.88 -6.13 6.70
CA ILE A 122 -6.22 -5.09 7.68
C ILE A 122 -6.76 -5.76 8.94
N THR A 123 -6.30 -5.30 10.10
CA THR A 123 -6.84 -5.77 11.39
C THR A 123 -7.15 -4.61 12.32
N SER A 124 -8.22 -4.74 13.09
CA SER A 124 -8.71 -3.77 14.09
C SER A 124 -9.14 -4.50 15.36
N ALA A 125 -9.33 -3.77 16.46
CA ALA A 125 -9.92 -4.28 17.69
C ALA A 125 -11.25 -5.02 17.40
N VAL A 126 -11.45 -6.18 18.03
CA VAL A 126 -12.55 -7.11 17.75
C VAL A 126 -13.92 -6.59 18.20
N ASP A 127 -13.93 -5.66 19.15
CA ASP A 127 -15.09 -4.96 19.72
C ASP A 127 -15.22 -3.52 19.18
N GLY A 128 -14.39 -3.13 18.22
CA GLY A 128 -14.36 -1.79 17.65
C GLY A 128 -15.26 -1.61 16.42
N PRO A 129 -15.49 -0.35 15.98
CA PRO A 129 -16.36 -0.03 14.84
C PRO A 129 -15.86 -0.61 13.50
N PHE A 130 -14.56 -0.87 13.39
CA PHE A 130 -13.94 -1.49 12.21
C PHE A 130 -13.73 -3.00 12.35
N ALA A 131 -14.35 -3.69 13.33
CA ALA A 131 -14.12 -5.12 13.55
C ALA A 131 -14.37 -6.00 12.31
N TRP A 132 -15.26 -5.57 11.40
CA TRP A 132 -15.58 -6.27 10.15
C TRP A 132 -14.36 -6.45 9.22
N VAL A 133 -13.38 -5.54 9.26
CA VAL A 133 -12.18 -5.61 8.40
C VAL A 133 -11.34 -6.85 8.67
N ASN A 134 -11.44 -7.42 9.88
CA ASN A 134 -10.70 -8.61 10.29
C ASN A 134 -11.07 -9.86 9.47
N THR A 135 -12.23 -9.84 8.81
CA THR A 135 -12.77 -10.96 8.03
C THR A 135 -13.04 -10.60 6.57
N THR A 136 -12.51 -9.48 6.10
CA THR A 136 -12.71 -9.00 4.73
C THR A 136 -11.39 -8.99 3.96
N LEU A 137 -11.43 -9.45 2.72
CA LEU A 137 -10.30 -9.31 1.80
C LEU A 137 -10.31 -7.91 1.19
N PHE A 138 -9.11 -7.38 0.98
CA PHE A 138 -8.93 -6.09 0.35
C PHE A 138 -7.95 -6.22 -0.82
N ILE A 139 -8.15 -5.35 -1.81
CA ILE A 139 -7.17 -5.07 -2.85
C ILE A 139 -7.08 -3.56 -3.07
N GLY A 140 -6.04 -3.12 -3.75
CA GLY A 140 -5.89 -1.69 -4.00
C GLY A 140 -4.98 -1.34 -5.16
N THR A 141 -5.03 -0.05 -5.48
CA THR A 141 -4.21 0.58 -6.52
C THR A 141 -3.39 1.70 -5.91
N GLY A 142 -2.10 1.71 -6.22
CA GLY A 142 -1.16 2.69 -5.70
C GLY A 142 -0.66 3.66 -6.77
N VAL A 143 -0.28 4.86 -6.33
CA VAL A 143 0.45 5.85 -7.13
C VAL A 143 1.64 6.32 -6.33
N ARG A 144 2.84 6.21 -6.90
CA ARG A 144 4.06 6.72 -6.28
C ARG A 144 4.18 8.22 -6.57
N LEU A 145 4.23 9.02 -5.50
CA LEU A 145 4.58 10.44 -5.54
C LEU A 145 6.03 10.60 -5.03
N PRO A 146 6.69 11.76 -5.24
CA PRO A 146 8.08 11.96 -4.81
C PRO A 146 8.32 11.65 -3.31
N ASN A 147 7.51 12.27 -2.44
CA ASN A 147 7.65 12.16 -0.97
C ASN A 147 6.48 11.40 -0.31
N ALA A 148 5.60 10.81 -1.11
CA ALA A 148 4.41 10.13 -0.61
C ALA A 148 3.98 8.97 -1.52
N VAL A 149 3.04 8.17 -1.06
CA VAL A 149 2.34 7.18 -1.87
C VAL A 149 0.86 7.38 -1.66
N GLN A 150 0.11 7.54 -2.75
CA GLN A 150 -1.34 7.53 -2.69
C GLN A 150 -1.83 6.10 -2.90
N LEU A 151 -2.69 5.61 -2.02
CA LEU A 151 -3.19 4.24 -1.98
C LEU A 151 -4.71 4.27 -1.92
N ALA A 152 -5.39 3.67 -2.89
CA ALA A 152 -6.84 3.46 -2.85
C ALA A 152 -7.13 2.00 -2.48
N PHE A 153 -7.85 1.80 -1.38
CA PHE A 153 -8.22 0.51 -0.79
C PHE A 153 -9.66 0.17 -1.16
N PHE A 154 -9.89 -1.07 -1.54
CA PHE A 154 -11.21 -1.59 -1.89
C PHE A 154 -11.46 -2.89 -1.13
N ALA A 155 -12.60 -2.98 -0.46
CA ALA A 155 -13.12 -4.23 0.08
C ALA A 155 -13.62 -5.10 -1.08
N VAL A 156 -13.38 -6.40 -0.99
CA VAL A 156 -13.90 -7.41 -1.92
C VAL A 156 -15.24 -7.91 -1.37
N ASP A 157 -16.30 -7.81 -2.18
CA ASP A 157 -17.67 -8.23 -1.82
C ASP A 157 -17.98 -9.68 -2.20
#